data_AF-A0A1H1ZYG7-F1
#
_entry.id   AF-A0A1H1ZYG7-F1
#
_cell.length_a   1.000
_cell.length_b   1.000
_cell.length_c   1.000
_cell.angle_alpha   90.00
_cell.angle_beta   90.00
_cell.angle_gamma   90.00
#
_symmetry.space_group_name_H-M   'P 1'
#
loop_
_entity.id
_entity.type
_entity.pdbx_description
1 polymer ?
#
loop_
_entity_poly.entity_id
_entity_poly.type
_entity_poly.pdbx_seq_one_letter_code
_entity_poly.pdbx_strand_id
1 'polypeptide(L)'
;MTSTIKKTTDIDTKPSYDSLRDGPATRRALDYYLKPTVSAPISEGSAHRVCEDRLFAVHHDLSAEEAMIHASDLLRCAAATAYEAADALQGSSRDLAFSVVHMIDMAKAMVDRAMTVQYPAP
;
A
#
# COMPACT_ATOMS: atom_id res chain seq x y z
N MET A 1 57.89 0.93 52.00
CA MET A 1 57.09 0.36 50.90
C MET A 1 56.05 1.39 50.49
N THR A 2 56.10 1.83 49.25
CA THR A 2 55.37 2.98 48.70
C THR A 2 53.95 2.62 48.25
N SER A 3 53.02 3.54 48.53
CA SER A 3 51.85 3.97 47.76
C SER A 3 50.98 2.96 47.00
N THR A 4 49.67 3.02 47.23
CA THR A 4 48.67 3.25 46.16
C THR A 4 47.36 3.77 46.78
N ILE A 5 46.99 5.02 46.49
CA ILE A 5 45.64 5.56 46.70
C ILE A 5 44.88 5.38 45.39
N LYS A 6 43.79 4.60 45.39
CA LYS A 6 42.79 4.62 44.31
C LYS A 6 41.67 5.57 44.72
N LYS A 7 41.67 6.77 44.13
CA LYS A 7 40.54 7.71 44.20
C LYS A 7 39.58 7.37 43.06
N THR A 8 38.59 6.54 43.33
CA THR A 8 37.42 6.38 42.47
C THR A 8 36.39 7.41 42.90
N THR A 9 36.26 8.47 42.12
CA THR A 9 35.14 9.41 42.22
C THR A 9 33.93 8.77 41.55
N ASP A 10 33.05 8.18 42.34
CA ASP A 10 31.70 7.86 41.88
C ASP A 10 30.84 9.10 42.11
N ILE A 11 30.53 9.79 41.02
CA ILE A 11 29.68 10.99 41.01
C ILE A 11 28.24 10.46 41.02
N ASP A 12 27.70 10.22 42.21
CA ASP A 12 26.26 10.10 42.40
C ASP A 12 25.65 11.50 42.26
N THR A 13 25.27 11.84 41.03
CA THR A 13 24.39 12.97 40.77
C THR A 13 23.31 12.43 39.86
N LYS A 14 22.23 11.88 40.44
CA LYS A 14 20.99 11.69 39.71
C LYS A 14 20.57 13.06 39.17
N PRO A 15 20.68 13.33 37.85
CA PRO A 15 20.22 14.61 37.32
C PRO A 15 18.71 14.67 37.54
N SER A 16 18.25 15.77 38.14
CA SER A 16 16.82 16.02 38.33
C SER A 16 16.08 15.85 37.01
N TYR A 17 15.08 14.97 37.00
CA TYR A 17 14.33 14.59 35.80
C TYR A 17 13.71 15.79 35.07
N ASP A 18 13.37 16.86 35.80
CA ASP A 18 12.81 18.08 35.24
C ASP A 18 13.79 18.80 34.31
N SER A 19 15.09 18.75 34.62
CA SER A 19 16.12 19.38 33.78
C SER A 19 16.34 18.65 32.46
N LEU A 20 15.99 17.35 32.40
CA LEU A 20 16.04 16.57 31.16
C LEU A 20 14.84 16.86 30.25
N ARG A 21 13.71 17.33 30.81
CA ARG A 21 12.46 17.50 30.07
C ARG A 21 12.45 18.74 29.17
N ASP A 22 13.17 19.79 29.58
CA ASP A 22 13.23 21.07 28.86
C ASP A 22 14.51 21.26 28.01
N GLY A 23 15.32 20.21 27.88
CA GLY A 23 16.55 20.25 27.11
C GLY A 23 16.31 20.43 25.60
N PRO A 24 17.22 21.12 24.88
CA PRO A 24 17.12 21.26 23.42
C PRO A 24 17.20 19.91 22.70
N ALA A 25 17.86 18.91 23.30
CA ALA A 25 17.85 17.53 22.81
C ALA A 25 16.46 16.89 22.93
N THR A 26 15.78 17.10 24.04
CA THR A 26 14.42 16.59 24.29
C THR A 26 13.42 17.25 23.37
N ARG A 27 13.54 18.57 23.15
CA ARG A 27 12.70 19.27 22.18
C ARG A 27 12.97 18.79 20.75
N ARG A 28 14.23 18.55 20.37
CA ARG A 28 14.55 17.91 19.08
C ARG A 28 13.97 16.49 18.96
N ALA A 29 14.02 15.70 20.02
CA ALA A 29 13.44 14.36 20.04
C ALA A 29 11.91 14.41 19.92
N LEU A 30 11.24 15.27 20.70
CA LEU A 30 9.80 15.48 20.61
C LEU A 30 9.39 15.98 19.22
N ASP A 31 10.11 16.94 18.64
CA ASP A 31 9.87 17.40 17.27
C ASP A 31 10.07 16.29 16.23
N TYR A 32 11.05 15.40 16.41
CA TYR A 32 11.30 14.28 15.51
C TYR A 32 10.18 13.22 15.59
N TYR A 33 9.75 12.90 16.81
CA TYR A 33 8.76 11.84 17.06
C TYR A 33 7.31 12.32 16.91
N LEU A 34 7.02 13.61 17.07
CA LEU A 34 5.66 14.17 17.02
C LEU A 34 5.31 14.87 15.70
N LYS A 35 6.26 15.02 14.77
CA LYS A 35 5.94 15.43 13.39
C LYS A 35 5.33 14.24 12.65
N PRO A 36 4.09 14.34 12.13
CA PRO A 36 3.59 13.31 11.24
C PRO A 36 4.45 13.35 9.99
N THR A 37 5.18 12.26 9.77
CA THR A 37 6.09 11.98 8.63
C THR A 37 7.48 12.61 8.71
N VAL A 38 8.35 12.00 9.53
CA VAL A 38 9.79 11.95 9.22
C VAL A 38 10.24 10.49 9.20
N SER A 39 10.05 9.91 8.02
CA SER A 39 11.03 9.01 7.38
C SER A 39 11.65 7.92 8.24
N ALA A 40 10.86 6.91 8.59
CA ALA A 40 11.42 5.56 8.67
C ALA A 40 11.70 5.07 7.23
N PRO A 41 12.84 4.39 6.96
CA PRO A 41 13.05 3.74 5.69
C PRO A 41 11.99 2.65 5.56
N ILE A 42 11.02 2.88 4.68
CA ILE A 42 10.27 1.89 3.90
C ILE A 42 10.24 0.49 4.56
N SER A 43 9.49 0.36 5.65
CA SER A 43 8.99 -0.94 6.08
C SER A 43 7.58 -1.03 5.52
N GLU A 44 7.46 -1.76 4.41
CA GLU A 44 6.39 -2.72 4.14
C GLU A 44 5.10 -2.45 4.97
N GLY A 45 4.10 -1.77 4.38
CA GLY A 45 2.74 -1.81 4.91
C GLY A 45 2.10 -0.52 5.46
N SER A 46 2.45 0.68 4.97
CA SER A 46 1.56 1.84 5.20
C SER A 46 0.67 2.10 3.99
N ALA A 47 -0.57 1.60 4.08
CA ALA A 47 -1.68 1.81 3.16
C ALA A 47 -2.14 3.29 3.04
N HIS A 48 -1.32 4.26 3.46
CA HIS A 48 -1.71 5.65 3.67
C HIS A 48 -1.14 6.64 2.64
N ARG A 49 -0.32 6.22 1.65
CA ARG A 49 0.20 7.17 0.63
C ARG A 49 -0.11 6.80 -0.82
N VAL A 50 -1.08 5.92 -1.05
CA VAL A 50 -1.59 5.58 -2.41
C VAL A 50 -3.04 6.05 -2.60
N CYS A 51 -3.67 6.62 -1.58
CA CYS A 51 -5.13 6.82 -1.53
C CYS A 51 -5.62 8.25 -1.80
N GLU A 52 -4.95 9.06 -2.62
CA GLU A 52 -5.52 10.37 -3.01
C GLU A 52 -6.08 10.44 -4.43
N ASP A 53 -5.73 9.53 -5.35
CA ASP A 53 -6.24 9.57 -6.75
C ASP A 53 -7.08 8.37 -7.17
N ARG A 54 -7.48 7.50 -6.25
CA ARG A 54 -8.32 6.33 -6.58
C ARG A 54 -9.80 6.73 -6.63
N LEU A 55 -10.39 6.71 -7.82
CA LEU A 55 -11.83 6.92 -8.04
C LEU A 55 -12.70 5.90 -7.27
N PHE A 56 -12.14 4.74 -6.91
CA PHE A 56 -12.78 3.70 -6.11
C PHE A 56 -11.72 2.98 -5.25
N ALA A 57 -12.05 2.76 -3.97
CA ALA A 57 -11.23 1.98 -3.04
C ALA A 57 -11.79 0.56 -2.92
N VAL A 58 -10.91 -0.43 -3.03
CA VAL A 58 -11.23 -1.84 -2.77
C VAL A 58 -10.99 -2.11 -1.29
N HIS A 59 -11.86 -2.91 -0.65
CA HIS A 59 -11.75 -3.26 0.76
C HIS A 59 -10.36 -3.86 1.07
N HIS A 60 -9.71 -3.41 2.14
CA HIS A 60 -8.34 -3.84 2.45
C HIS A 60 -8.23 -5.33 2.82
N ASP A 61 -9.31 -5.93 3.30
CA ASP A 61 -9.35 -7.34 3.67
C ASP A 61 -9.73 -8.27 2.50
N LEU A 62 -9.92 -7.75 1.28
CA LEU A 62 -10.16 -8.61 0.11
C LEU A 62 -8.89 -9.39 -0.23
N SER A 63 -9.01 -10.71 -0.27
CA SER A 63 -7.92 -11.55 -0.74
C SER A 63 -7.65 -11.30 -2.23
N ALA A 64 -6.42 -11.62 -2.67
CA ALA A 64 -6.07 -11.51 -4.09
C ALA A 64 -6.96 -12.40 -4.97
N GLU A 65 -7.37 -13.57 -4.47
CA GLU A 65 -8.28 -14.48 -5.15
C GLU A 65 -9.66 -13.83 -5.33
N GLU A 66 -10.27 -13.33 -4.25
CA GLU A 66 -11.58 -12.66 -4.30
C GLU A 66 -11.54 -11.41 -5.18
N ALA A 67 -10.46 -10.63 -5.12
CA ALA A 67 -10.27 -9.46 -5.99
C ALA A 67 -10.24 -9.85 -7.47
N MET A 68 -9.61 -10.97 -7.83
CA MET A 68 -9.58 -11.48 -9.21
C MET A 68 -10.94 -12.05 -9.65
N ILE A 69 -11.67 -12.73 -8.75
CA ILE A 69 -13.04 -13.17 -9.02
C ILE A 69 -13.91 -11.96 -9.35
N HIS A 70 -13.88 -10.92 -8.50
CA HIS A 70 -14.65 -9.69 -8.72
C HIS A 70 -14.22 -8.96 -9.99
N ALA A 71 -12.93 -8.94 -10.31
CA ALA A 71 -12.45 -8.41 -11.58
C ALA A 71 -13.02 -9.19 -12.79
N SER A 72 -13.05 -10.51 -12.72
CA SER A 72 -13.62 -11.37 -13.79
C SER A 72 -15.12 -11.12 -13.96
N ASP A 73 -15.87 -10.99 -12.86
CA ASP A 73 -17.29 -10.63 -12.89
C ASP A 73 -17.53 -9.24 -13.49
N LEU A 74 -16.71 -8.26 -13.11
CA LEU A 74 -16.78 -6.90 -13.66
C LEU A 74 -16.49 -6.89 -15.17
N LEU A 75 -15.49 -7.65 -15.62
CA LEU A 75 -15.17 -7.81 -17.04
C LEU A 75 -16.32 -8.48 -17.80
N ARG A 76 -17.00 -9.47 -17.22
CA ARG A 76 -18.20 -10.09 -17.81
C ARG A 76 -19.34 -9.08 -17.99
N CYS A 77 -19.58 -8.24 -16.98
CA CYS A 77 -20.57 -7.17 -17.06
C CYS A 77 -20.18 -6.14 -18.13
N ALA A 78 -18.92 -5.71 -18.18
CA ALA A 78 -18.41 -4.79 -19.19
C ALA A 78 -18.57 -5.34 -20.62
N ALA A 79 -18.29 -6.64 -20.82
CA ALA A 79 -18.49 -7.29 -22.11
C ALA A 79 -19.96 -7.25 -22.53
N ALA A 80 -20.89 -7.60 -21.63
CA ALA A 80 -22.32 -7.54 -21.91
C ALA A 80 -22.76 -6.12 -22.32
N THR A 81 -22.31 -5.10 -21.58
CA THR A 81 -22.59 -3.69 -21.92
C THR A 81 -22.01 -3.30 -23.28
N ALA A 82 -20.79 -3.73 -23.61
CA ALA A 82 -20.16 -3.44 -24.90
C ALA A 82 -20.87 -4.14 -26.08
N TYR A 83 -21.32 -5.39 -25.89
CA TYR A 83 -22.13 -6.11 -26.87
C TYR A 83 -23.47 -5.43 -27.11
N GLU A 84 -24.18 -5.06 -26.05
CA GLU A 84 -25.46 -4.36 -26.17
C GLU A 84 -25.30 -2.99 -26.86
N ALA A 85 -24.21 -2.27 -26.55
CA ALA A 85 -23.87 -1.04 -27.25
C ALA A 85 -23.54 -1.30 -28.74
N ALA A 86 -22.80 -2.36 -29.07
CA ALA A 86 -22.48 -2.73 -30.44
C ALA A 86 -23.75 -3.07 -31.25
N ASP A 87 -24.70 -3.78 -30.65
CA ASP A 87 -25.99 -4.13 -31.28
C ASP A 87 -26.82 -2.89 -31.63
N ALA A 88 -26.72 -1.82 -30.83
CA ALA A 88 -27.38 -0.54 -31.09
C ALA A 88 -26.66 0.35 -32.14
N LEU A 89 -25.46 -0.03 -32.59
CA LEU A 89 -24.61 0.76 -33.49
C LEU A 89 -24.45 0.11 -34.87
N GLN A 90 -23.97 0.89 -35.84
CA GLN A 90 -23.67 0.43 -37.20
C GLN A 90 -22.36 1.05 -37.71
N GLY A 91 -21.78 0.45 -38.76
CA GLY A 91 -20.54 0.91 -39.37
C GLY A 91 -19.36 0.95 -38.39
N SER A 92 -18.49 1.95 -38.56
CA SER A 92 -17.25 2.06 -37.78
C SER A 92 -17.45 2.20 -36.27
N SER A 93 -18.56 2.80 -35.81
CA SER A 93 -18.88 2.91 -34.39
C SER A 93 -19.15 1.54 -33.75
N ARG A 94 -19.78 0.63 -34.50
CA ARG A 94 -19.97 -0.76 -34.06
C ARG A 94 -18.63 -1.51 -34.04
N ASP A 95 -17.79 -1.29 -35.05
CA ASP A 95 -16.45 -1.90 -35.09
C ASP A 95 -15.59 -1.47 -33.90
N LEU A 96 -15.70 -0.20 -33.48
CA LEU A 96 -15.06 0.31 -32.26
C LEU A 96 -15.61 -0.38 -30.99
N ALA A 97 -16.93 -0.55 -30.88
CA ALA A 97 -17.53 -1.26 -29.75
C ALA A 97 -17.05 -2.73 -29.68
N PHE A 98 -16.94 -3.42 -30.81
CA PHE A 98 -16.34 -4.75 -30.86
C PHE A 98 -14.84 -4.75 -30.53
N SER A 99 -14.10 -3.69 -30.86
CA SER A 99 -12.72 -3.56 -30.40
C SER A 99 -12.63 -3.47 -28.87
N VAL A 100 -13.61 -2.85 -28.20
CA VAL A 100 -13.69 -2.84 -26.73
C VAL A 100 -13.95 -4.24 -26.18
N VAL A 101 -14.87 -4.99 -26.78
CA VAL A 101 -15.11 -6.40 -26.43
C VAL A 101 -13.81 -7.20 -26.51
N HIS A 102 -13.05 -7.05 -27.60
CA HIS A 102 -11.77 -7.75 -27.77
C HIS A 102 -10.76 -7.38 -26.67
N MET A 103 -10.67 -6.11 -26.28
CA MET A 103 -9.81 -5.69 -25.16
C MET A 103 -10.25 -6.33 -23.84
N ILE A 104 -11.56 -6.45 -23.60
CA ILE A 104 -12.12 -7.08 -22.40
C ILE A 104 -11.77 -8.58 -22.37
N ASP A 105 -11.90 -9.28 -23.50
CA ASP A 105 -11.55 -10.71 -23.59
C ASP A 105 -10.05 -10.95 -23.31
N MET A 106 -9.18 -10.09 -23.83
CA MET A 106 -7.75 -10.14 -23.51
C MET A 106 -7.48 -9.89 -22.03
N ALA A 107 -8.12 -8.88 -21.43
CA ALA A 107 -7.98 -8.59 -20.01
C ALA A 107 -8.43 -9.78 -19.15
N LYS A 108 -9.55 -10.42 -19.53
CA LYS A 108 -10.03 -11.62 -18.84
C LYS A 108 -9.04 -12.77 -18.91
N ALA A 109 -8.45 -13.03 -20.07
CA ALA A 109 -7.41 -14.06 -20.20
C ALA A 109 -6.17 -13.78 -19.30
N MET A 110 -5.83 -12.51 -19.10
CA MET A 110 -4.76 -12.12 -18.17
C MET A 110 -5.14 -12.38 -16.71
N VAL A 111 -6.40 -12.09 -16.32
CA VAL A 111 -6.93 -12.37 -14.98
C VAL A 111 -6.97 -13.89 -14.72
N ASP A 112 -7.53 -14.65 -15.65
CA ASP A 112 -7.61 -16.11 -15.54
C ASP A 112 -6.20 -16.73 -15.38
N ARG A 113 -5.23 -16.23 -16.15
CA ARG A 113 -3.82 -16.64 -16.00
C ARG A 113 -3.25 -16.30 -14.63
N ALA A 114 -3.54 -15.11 -14.09
CA ALA A 114 -3.08 -14.71 -12.76
C ALA A 114 -3.65 -15.63 -11.66
N MET A 115 -4.88 -16.14 -11.83
CA MET A 115 -5.48 -17.12 -10.92
C MET A 115 -4.81 -18.49 -11.01
N THR A 116 -4.46 -18.96 -12.22
CA THR A 116 -3.76 -20.25 -12.38
C THR A 116 -2.38 -20.28 -11.75
N VAL A 117 -1.69 -19.13 -11.68
CA VAL A 117 -0.37 -19.03 -11.03
C VAL A 117 -0.46 -19.21 -9.52
N GLN A 118 -1.60 -18.87 -8.90
CA GLN A 118 -1.80 -19.08 -7.45
C GLN A 118 -2.08 -20.55 -7.08
N TYR A 119 -2.48 -21.38 -8.04
CA TYR A 119 -2.76 -22.81 -7.85
C TYR A 119 -1.99 -23.66 -8.88
N PRO A 120 -0.66 -23.84 -8.72
CA PRO A 120 0.08 -24.75 -9.58
C PRO A 120 -0.42 -26.18 -9.40
N ALA A 121 -0.56 -26.92 -10.51
CA ALA A 121 -0.94 -28.33 -10.49
C ALA A 121 0.06 -29.18 -9.67
N PRO A 122 -0.40 -30.27 -9.02
CA PRO A 122 0.44 -31.14 -8.19
C PRO A 122 1.50 -31.91 -9.00
#